data_AF-A0A1F3VLI5-F1
#
_entry.id   AF-A0A1F3VLI5-F1
#
_cell.length_a   1.000
_cell.length_b   1.000
_cell.length_c   1.000
_cell.angle_alpha   90.00
_cell.angle_beta   90.00
_cell.angle_gamma   90.00
#
_symmetry.space_group_name_H-M   'P 1'
#
loop_
_entity.id
_entity.type
_entity.pdbx_description
1 polymer ?
#
loop_
_entity_poly.entity_id
_entity_poly.type
_entity_poly.pdbx_seq_one_letter_code
_entity_poly.pdbx_strand_id
1 'polypeptide(L)'
;MQTDSMAELDPEKTKFLDKIADFIIKKDLGVIAIMYIESMRPLHRISSNLITFFEPFLNLAVSGENLKNLRSCLEEEKYMDYLMERIEKGKDALK
;
A
#
# COMPACT_ATOMS: atom_id res chain seq x y z
N MET A 1 -15.18 6.19 15.09
CA MET A 1 -14.56 5.08 15.82
C MET A 1 -13.67 4.32 14.87
N GLN A 2 -12.38 4.66 14.78
CA GLN A 2 -11.36 3.86 14.07
C GLN A 2 -10.00 4.20 14.67
N THR A 3 -9.75 3.75 15.91
CA THR A 3 -8.43 3.90 16.56
C THR A 3 -7.86 2.58 17.05
N ASP A 4 -8.52 1.45 16.77
CA ASP A 4 -8.05 0.12 17.17
C ASP A 4 -7.28 -0.63 16.05
N SER A 5 -7.31 -0.18 14.80
CA SER A 5 -6.70 -0.91 13.66
C SER A 5 -5.16 -0.89 13.65
N MET A 6 -4.52 0.04 14.37
CA MET A 6 -3.06 0.18 14.37
C MET A 6 -2.34 -0.81 15.32
N ALA A 7 -3.05 -1.45 16.26
CA ALA A 7 -2.46 -2.35 17.25
C ALA A 7 -2.08 -3.74 16.68
N GLU A 8 -2.41 -4.02 15.42
CA GLU A 8 -2.27 -5.35 14.80
C GLU A 8 -1.59 -5.29 13.42
N LEU A 9 -0.66 -4.35 13.22
CA LEU A 9 0.14 -4.23 11.99
C LEU A 9 1.49 -4.93 12.15
N ASP A 10 1.82 -5.79 11.20
CA ASP A 10 3.13 -6.46 11.14
C ASP A 10 4.25 -5.45 10.80
N PRO A 11 5.30 -5.32 11.64
CA PRO A 11 6.41 -4.40 11.42
C PRO A 11 7.17 -4.59 10.10
N GLU A 12 7.28 -5.82 9.60
CA GLU A 12 7.98 -6.08 8.33
C GLU A 12 7.13 -5.62 7.14
N LYS A 13 5.81 -5.83 7.23
CA LYS A 13 4.85 -5.36 6.24
C LYS A 13 4.79 -3.83 6.20
N THR A 14 4.72 -3.16 7.35
CA THR A 14 4.71 -1.69 7.40
C THR A 14 6.01 -1.09 6.87
N LYS A 15 7.17 -1.66 7.24
CA LYS A 15 8.47 -1.24 6.68
C LYS A 15 8.56 -1.38 5.17
N PHE A 16 7.91 -2.40 4.61
CA PHE A 16 7.81 -2.57 3.17
C PHE A 16 6.88 -1.51 2.53
N LEU A 17 5.71 -1.26 3.11
CA LEU A 17 4.77 -0.23 2.64
C LEU A 17 5.36 1.18 2.73
N ASP A 18 6.18 1.46 3.75
CA ASP A 18 6.90 2.74 3.88
C ASP A 18 7.82 2.99 2.69
N LYS A 19 8.51 1.96 2.18
CA LYS A 19 9.35 2.10 0.97
C LYS A 19 8.52 2.45 -0.27
N ILE A 20 7.33 1.85 -0.39
CA ILE A 20 6.39 2.15 -1.48
C ILE A 20 5.90 3.59 -1.35
N ALA A 21 5.46 4.00 -0.15
CA ALA A 21 5.00 5.35 0.12
C ALA A 21 6.09 6.39 -0.20
N ASP A 22 7.33 6.16 0.23
CA ASP A 22 8.46 7.03 -0.06
C ASP A 22 8.73 7.16 -1.56
N PHE A 23 8.62 6.08 -2.32
CA PHE A 23 8.73 6.13 -3.78
C PHE A 23 7.62 6.98 -4.40
N ILE A 24 6.37 6.77 -3.99
CA ILE A 24 5.20 7.52 -4.48
C ILE A 24 5.34 9.00 -4.18
N ILE A 25 5.73 9.35 -2.94
CA ILE A 25 5.93 10.73 -2.49
C ILE A 25 7.07 11.40 -3.28
N LYS A 26 8.23 10.75 -3.39
CA LYS A 26 9.40 11.28 -4.12
C LYS A 26 9.14 11.52 -5.61
N LYS A 27 8.16 10.82 -6.19
CA LYS A 27 7.77 10.93 -7.60
C LYS A 27 6.55 11.83 -7.83
N ASP A 28 6.04 12.48 -6.77
CA ASP A 28 4.82 13.28 -6.79
C ASP A 28 3.59 12.52 -7.32
N LEU A 29 3.54 11.21 -7.04
CA LEU A 29 2.46 10.31 -7.48
C LEU A 29 1.36 10.16 -6.43
N GLY A 30 1.40 10.90 -5.33
CA GLY A 30 0.52 10.70 -4.17
C GLY A 30 -0.97 10.77 -4.50
N VAL A 31 -1.39 11.77 -5.30
CA VAL A 31 -2.79 11.92 -5.71
C VAL A 31 -3.27 10.73 -6.55
N ILE A 32 -2.44 10.33 -7.53
CA ILE A 32 -2.77 9.21 -8.43
C ILE A 32 -2.85 7.91 -7.64
N ALA A 33 -1.89 7.67 -6.75
CA ALA A 33 -1.84 6.47 -5.92
C ALA A 33 -3.07 6.37 -4.99
N ILE A 34 -3.43 7.44 -4.29
CA ILE A 34 -4.59 7.47 -3.40
C ILE A 34 -5.88 7.21 -4.19
N MET A 35 -6.10 7.95 -5.29
CA MET A 35 -7.31 7.79 -6.11
C MET A 35 -7.44 6.36 -6.65
N TYR A 36 -6.32 5.76 -7.02
CA TYR A 36 -6.28 4.41 -7.51
C TYR A 36 -6.55 3.36 -6.43
N ILE A 37 -5.92 3.49 -5.25
CA ILE A 37 -6.18 2.61 -4.10
C ILE A 37 -7.65 2.71 -3.67
N GLU A 38 -8.20 3.92 -3.62
CA GLU A 38 -9.62 4.17 -3.32
C GLU A 38 -10.55 3.45 -4.31
N SER A 39 -10.22 3.54 -5.61
CA SER A 39 -10.96 2.87 -6.68
C SER A 39 -10.92 1.34 -6.56
N MET A 40 -9.91 0.80 -5.88
CA MET A 40 -9.75 -0.65 -5.64
C MET A 40 -10.35 -1.14 -4.33
N ARG A 41 -10.82 -0.27 -3.42
CA ARG A 41 -11.57 -0.70 -2.22
C ARG A 41 -12.70 -1.71 -2.51
N PRO A 42 -13.56 -1.55 -3.55
CA PRO A 42 -14.56 -2.56 -3.87
C PRO A 42 -13.97 -3.90 -4.38
N LEU A 43 -12.78 -3.88 -4.99
CA LEU A 43 -12.10 -5.06 -5.51
C LEU A 43 -11.38 -5.87 -4.43
N HIS A 44 -11.02 -5.25 -3.30
CA HIS A 44 -10.44 -5.94 -2.15
C HIS A 44 -11.39 -7.02 -1.58
N ARG A 45 -12.71 -6.85 -1.78
CA ARG A 45 -13.72 -7.90 -1.44
C ARG A 45 -13.78 -9.05 -2.45
N ILE A 46 -13.15 -8.93 -3.62
CA ILE A 46 -13.22 -9.85 -4.77
C ILE A 46 -11.82 -10.44 -5.08
N SER A 47 -10.84 -10.24 -4.20
CA SER A 47 -9.41 -10.41 -4.48
C SER A 47 -8.93 -11.86 -4.44
N SER A 48 -9.17 -12.62 -5.50
CA SER A 48 -8.41 -13.86 -5.72
C SER A 48 -7.19 -13.66 -6.64
N ASN A 49 -7.10 -12.54 -7.39
CA ASN A 49 -6.11 -12.36 -8.47
C ASN A 49 -5.41 -10.98 -8.55
N LEU A 50 -5.48 -10.11 -7.53
CA LEU A 50 -4.86 -8.77 -7.58
C LEU A 50 -3.33 -8.83 -7.82
N ILE A 51 -2.66 -9.86 -7.32
CA ILE A 51 -1.21 -10.06 -7.50
C ILE A 51 -0.83 -10.16 -8.98
N THR A 52 -1.58 -10.94 -9.77
CA THR A 52 -1.34 -11.12 -11.21
C THR A 52 -1.53 -9.82 -11.98
N PHE A 53 -2.42 -8.94 -11.50
CA PHE A 53 -2.60 -7.62 -12.08
C PHE A 53 -1.42 -6.68 -11.77
N PHE A 54 -0.90 -6.72 -10.54
CA PHE A 54 0.18 -5.83 -10.13
C PHE A 54 1.57 -6.30 -10.50
N GLU A 55 1.76 -7.60 -10.76
CA GLU A 55 3.02 -8.26 -11.15
C GLU A 55 4.00 -7.41 -11.98
N PRO A 56 3.60 -6.72 -13.07
CA PRO A 56 4.52 -5.89 -13.86
C PRO A 56 5.13 -4.72 -13.08
N PHE A 57 4.43 -4.16 -12.11
CA PHE A 57 4.92 -3.08 -11.26
C PHE A 57 5.78 -3.60 -10.10
N LEU A 58 5.59 -4.86 -9.71
CA LEU A 58 6.29 -5.51 -8.59
C LEU A 58 7.74 -5.81 -8.94
N ASN A 59 7.98 -6.25 -10.17
CA ASN A 59 9.33 -6.51 -10.70
C ASN A 59 10.21 -5.25 -10.79
N LEU A 60 9.59 -4.06 -10.86
CA LEU A 60 10.31 -2.78 -10.94
C LEU A 60 10.70 -2.23 -9.56
N ALA A 61 9.98 -2.61 -8.51
CA ALA A 61 10.15 -2.01 -7.19
C ALA A 61 10.81 -2.96 -6.17
N VAL A 62 10.82 -4.28 -6.39
CA VAL A 62 10.91 -5.22 -5.27
C VAL A 62 11.52 -6.58 -5.65
N SER A 63 12.58 -7.01 -4.93
CA SER A 63 13.16 -8.37 -4.99
C SER A 63 12.16 -9.43 -4.49
N GLY A 64 12.13 -10.62 -5.12
CA GLY A 64 11.05 -11.61 -5.02
C GLY A 64 10.61 -12.10 -3.63
N GLU A 65 11.43 -11.92 -2.59
CA GLU A 65 11.10 -12.27 -1.20
C GLU A 65 9.96 -11.39 -0.63
N ASN A 66 9.90 -10.12 -1.04
CA ASN A 66 8.90 -9.15 -0.61
C ASN A 66 7.54 -9.33 -1.33
N LEU A 67 7.45 -10.18 -2.36
CA LEU A 67 6.21 -10.43 -3.11
C LEU A 67 5.14 -11.10 -2.23
N LYS A 68 5.56 -12.01 -1.36
CA LYS A 68 4.68 -12.64 -0.36
C LYS A 68 4.14 -11.62 0.64
N ASN A 69 5.00 -10.72 1.11
CA ASN A 69 4.61 -9.68 2.06
C ASN A 69 3.61 -8.73 1.41
N LEU A 70 3.85 -8.31 0.16
CA LEU A 70 2.91 -7.48 -0.57
C LEU A 70 1.57 -8.17 -0.80
N ARG A 71 1.55 -9.44 -1.22
CA ARG A 71 0.29 -10.22 -1.34
C ARG A 71 -0.54 -10.11 -0.07
N SER A 72 0.08 -10.40 1.07
CA SER A 72 -0.62 -10.37 2.35
C SER A 72 -1.04 -8.95 2.76
N CYS A 73 -0.33 -7.91 2.32
CA CYS A 73 -0.76 -6.52 2.51
C CYS A 73 -1.97 -6.17 1.63
N LEU A 74 -1.99 -6.66 0.39
CA LEU A 74 -3.07 -6.42 -0.57
C LEU A 74 -4.35 -7.23 -0.26
N GLU A 75 -4.28 -8.24 0.61
CA GLU A 75 -5.40 -9.07 1.06
C GLU A 75 -6.06 -8.57 2.35
N GLU A 76 -5.39 -7.72 3.13
CA GLU A 76 -5.93 -7.18 4.39
C GLU A 76 -6.09 -5.64 4.31
N GLU A 77 -7.33 -5.17 4.45
CA GLU A 77 -7.72 -3.75 4.26
C GLU A 77 -6.89 -2.78 5.10
N LYS A 78 -6.52 -3.21 6.32
CA LYS A 78 -5.71 -2.43 7.26
C LYS A 78 -4.34 -1.98 6.73
N TYR A 79 -3.71 -2.76 5.85
CA TYR A 79 -2.42 -2.38 5.26
C TYR A 79 -2.58 -1.39 4.11
N MET A 80 -3.72 -1.43 3.40
CA MET A 80 -4.05 -0.42 2.39
C MET A 80 -4.39 0.92 3.04
N ASP A 81 -5.16 0.89 4.13
CA ASP A 81 -5.43 2.09 4.92
C ASP A 81 -4.14 2.70 5.49
N TYR A 82 -3.24 1.87 6.03
CA TYR A 82 -1.91 2.32 6.47
C TYR A 82 -1.12 2.99 5.34
N LEU A 83 -1.08 2.38 4.15
CA LEU A 83 -0.35 2.93 3.00
C LEU A 83 -0.92 4.29 2.56
N MET A 84 -2.25 4.42 2.48
CA MET A 84 -2.90 5.69 2.14
C MET A 84 -2.59 6.78 3.17
N GLU A 85 -2.78 6.49 4.46
CA GLU A 85 -2.50 7.43 5.54
C GLU A 85 -1.03 7.89 5.51
N ARG A 86 -0.11 6.98 5.23
CA ARG A 86 1.32 7.30 5.12
C ARG A 86 1.65 8.19 3.92
N ILE A 87 0.99 7.98 2.77
CA ILE A 87 1.15 8.83 1.57
C ILE A 87 0.58 10.22 1.83
N GLU A 88 -0.61 10.32 2.44
CA GLU A 88 -1.25 11.60 2.77
C GLU A 88 -0.39 12.44 3.71
N LYS A 89 0.03 11.86 4.85
CA LYS A 89 0.92 12.53 5.82
C LYS A 89 2.23 12.99 5.19
N GLY A 90 2.82 12.15 4.34
CA GLY A 90 4.07 12.47 3.67
C GLY A 90 3.95 13.58 2.63
N LYS A 91 2.82 13.67 1.93
CA LYS A 91 2.52 14.74 0.98
C LYS A 91 2.32 16.09 1.68
N ASP A 92 1.62 16.11 2.82
CA ASP A 92 1.39 17.34 3.57
C ASP A 92 2.64 17.85 4.30
N ALA A 93 3.62 16.98 4.59
CA ALA A 93 4.92 17.38 5.13
C ALA A 93 5.89 17.99 4.10
N LEU A 94 5.57 17.94 2.80
CA LEU A 94 6.36 18.53 1.71
C LEU A 94 5.82 19.88 1.21
N LYS A 95 4.67 20.34 1.73
CA LYS A 95 4.16 21.69 1.51
C LYS A 95 4.80 22.69 2.47
#